data_AF-A0A951YCU8-F1
#
_entry.id   AF-A0A951YCU8-F1
#
_cell.length_a   1.000
_cell.length_b   1.000
_cell.length_c   1.000
_cell.angle_alpha   90.00
_cell.angle_beta   90.00
_cell.angle_gamma   90.00
#
_symmetry.space_group_name_H-M   'P 1'
#
loop_
_entity.id
_entity.type
_entity.pdbx_description
1 polymer ?
#
loop_
_entity_poly.entity_id
_entity_poly.type
_entity_poly.pdbx_seq_one_letter_code
_entity_poly.pdbx_strand_id
1 'polypeptide(L)'
;MSAPFYKRIWQKPPVAFPWIAVGHIAFLLYLVYDAVTDPVGGLIMVQPLYMLLYTIAWLFVCDMKKWAAYTYVGLTTLNLILRMALTSEMDRVYFTDVIFPADILFTFFVLFYYKKLD
;
A
#
# COMPACT_ATOMS: atom_id res chain seq x y z
N MET A 1 21.13 -30.60 7.82
CA MET A 1 21.66 -29.38 8.47
C MET A 1 20.54 -28.35 8.55
N SER A 2 20.12 -27.98 9.75
CA SER A 2 19.17 -26.87 9.94
C SER A 2 19.87 -25.55 9.60
N ALA A 3 19.24 -24.74 8.74
CA ALA A 3 19.77 -23.40 8.43
C ALA A 3 19.94 -22.60 9.73
N PRO A 4 21.01 -21.80 9.87
CA PRO A 4 21.25 -21.03 11.08
C PRO A 4 20.11 -20.04 11.33
N PHE A 5 19.80 -19.78 12.61
CA PHE A 5 18.63 -19.03 13.08
C PHE A 5 18.43 -17.67 12.38
N TYR A 6 19.53 -16.95 12.11
CA TYR A 6 19.50 -15.70 11.33
C TYR A 6 18.94 -15.92 9.92
N LYS A 7 19.31 -16.99 9.23
CA LYS A 7 18.81 -17.29 7.88
C LYS A 7 17.30 -17.57 7.89
N ARG A 8 16.74 -18.12 8.98
CA ARG A 8 15.29 -18.35 9.16
C ARG A 8 14.50 -17.06 9.41
N ILE A 9 15.01 -16.13 10.21
CA ILE A 9 14.38 -14.81 10.40
C ILE A 9 14.35 -14.05 9.06
N TRP A 10 15.40 -14.22 8.27
CA TRP A 10 15.52 -13.54 6.99
C TRP A 10 14.70 -14.16 5.85
N GLN A 11 14.12 -15.35 6.03
CA GLN A 11 13.30 -16.06 5.02
C GLN A 11 11.79 -15.93 5.21
N LYS A 12 11.33 -15.42 6.36
CA LYS A 12 9.90 -15.21 6.63
C LYS A 12 9.53 -13.75 6.41
N PRO A 13 8.30 -13.45 5.94
CA PRO A 13 7.80 -12.09 5.95
C PRO A 13 7.87 -11.54 7.38
N PRO A 14 8.24 -10.26 7.58
CA PRO A 14 8.23 -9.65 8.89
C PRO A 14 6.85 -9.79 9.53
N VAL A 15 6.81 -10.07 10.83
CA VAL A 15 5.53 -10.17 11.58
C VAL A 15 4.69 -8.90 11.42
N ALA A 16 5.34 -7.75 11.17
CA ALA A 16 4.68 -6.48 10.89
C ALA A 16 3.87 -6.46 9.59
N PHE A 17 4.21 -7.25 8.56
CA PHE A 17 3.55 -7.18 7.24
C PHE A 17 2.07 -7.58 7.30
N PRO A 18 1.68 -8.70 7.93
CA PRO A 18 0.26 -9.01 8.18
C PRO A 18 -0.47 -7.93 8.97
N TRP A 19 0.17 -7.32 9.98
CA TRP A 19 -0.46 -6.23 10.74
C TRP A 19 -0.71 -4.99 9.88
N ILE A 20 0.22 -4.67 8.99
CA ILE A 20 0.04 -3.59 8.00
C ILE A 20 -1.12 -3.94 7.04
N ALA A 21 -1.26 -5.21 6.64
CA ALA A 21 -2.38 -5.66 5.81
C ALA A 21 -3.74 -5.46 6.50
N VAL A 22 -3.83 -5.78 7.81
CA VAL A 22 -5.04 -5.53 8.60
C VAL A 22 -5.34 -4.03 8.66
N GLY A 23 -4.32 -3.19 8.85
CA GLY A 23 -4.46 -1.74 8.77
C GLY A 23 -5.01 -1.25 7.42
N HIS A 24 -4.50 -1.82 6.32
CA HIS A 24 -4.98 -1.50 4.98
C HIS A 24 -6.47 -1.87 4.81
N ILE A 25 -6.87 -3.06 5.25
CA ILE A 25 -8.26 -3.52 5.19
C ILE A 25 -9.17 -2.61 6.04
N ALA A 26 -8.76 -2.29 7.26
CA ALA A 26 -9.54 -1.43 8.15
C ALA A 26 -9.75 -0.04 7.55
N PHE A 27 -8.71 0.54 6.94
CA PHE A 27 -8.80 1.85 6.31
C PHE A 27 -9.61 1.83 5.02
N LEU A 28 -9.51 0.76 4.21
CA LEU A 28 -10.38 0.55 3.06
C LEU A 28 -11.86 0.51 3.48
N LEU A 29 -12.20 -0.22 4.54
CA LEU A 29 -13.57 -0.28 5.04
C LEU A 29 -14.05 1.09 5.53
N TYR A 30 -13.19 1.86 6.19
CA TYR A 30 -13.49 3.23 6.59
C TYR A 30 -13.78 4.12 5.38
N LEU A 31 -12.92 4.10 4.35
CA LEU A 31 -13.11 4.91 3.13
C LEU A 31 -14.38 4.51 2.38
N VAL A 32 -14.69 3.21 2.31
CA VAL A 32 -15.94 2.73 1.70
C VAL A 32 -17.16 3.19 2.51
N TYR A 33 -17.08 3.14 3.84
CA TYR A 33 -18.16 3.62 4.70
C TYR A 33 -18.40 5.12 4.50
N ASP A 34 -17.34 5.93 4.58
CA ASP A 34 -17.39 7.39 4.39
C ASP A 34 -17.99 7.74 3.02
N ALA A 35 -17.50 7.09 1.97
CA ALA A 35 -17.98 7.20 0.59
C ALA A 35 -19.49 6.91 0.43
N VAL A 36 -20.03 5.96 1.20
CA VAL A 36 -21.46 5.59 1.15
C VAL A 36 -22.31 6.55 1.98
N THR A 37 -21.78 7.08 3.08
CA THR A 37 -22.54 7.94 4.00
C THR A 37 -22.60 9.42 3.60
N ASP A 38 -21.60 9.94 2.91
CA ASP A 38 -21.58 11.33 2.44
C ASP A 38 -21.28 11.43 0.92
N PRO A 39 -22.31 11.29 0.06
CA PRO A 39 -22.14 11.20 -1.39
C PRO A 39 -21.97 12.55 -2.10
N VAL A 40 -21.59 13.64 -1.42
CA VAL A 40 -21.66 15.02 -1.97
C VAL A 40 -20.58 15.38 -3.00
N GLY A 41 -19.61 14.51 -3.34
CA GLY A 41 -18.63 14.80 -4.41
C GLY A 41 -18.36 13.60 -5.31
N GLY A 42 -18.94 13.55 -6.51
CA GLY A 42 -18.93 12.42 -7.48
C GLY A 42 -17.59 11.76 -7.87
N LEU A 43 -16.48 12.11 -7.23
CA LEU A 43 -15.17 11.43 -7.21
C LEU A 43 -15.00 10.43 -6.05
N ILE A 44 -16.05 10.24 -5.24
CA ILE A 44 -16.19 9.39 -4.03
C ILE A 44 -15.46 8.03 -4.05
N MET A 45 -15.33 7.35 -5.18
CA MET A 45 -14.78 6.00 -5.22
C MET A 45 -13.30 5.93 -5.61
N VAL A 46 -12.67 7.05 -5.99
CA VAL A 46 -11.26 7.04 -6.42
C VAL A 46 -10.33 6.65 -5.27
N GLN A 47 -10.48 7.27 -4.10
CA GLN A 47 -9.70 6.93 -2.91
C GLN A 47 -9.92 5.47 -2.45
N PRO A 48 -11.17 4.98 -2.24
CA PRO A 48 -11.40 3.57 -1.95
C PRO A 48 -10.78 2.61 -2.97
N LEU A 49 -10.80 2.96 -4.26
CA LEU A 49 -10.25 2.13 -5.32
C LEU A 49 -8.72 2.08 -5.27
N TYR A 50 -8.04 3.21 -5.03
CA TYR A 50 -6.59 3.21 -4.78
C TYR A 50 -6.25 2.36 -3.55
N MET A 51 -6.98 2.55 -2.46
CA MET A 51 -6.75 1.80 -1.23
C MET A 51 -6.98 0.30 -1.42
N LEU A 52 -7.97 -0.09 -2.22
CA LEU A 52 -8.21 -1.48 -2.58
C LEU A 52 -7.02 -2.07 -3.34
N LEU A 53 -6.48 -1.34 -4.33
CA LEU A 53 -5.30 -1.77 -5.09
C LEU A 53 -4.07 -1.94 -4.18
N TYR A 54 -3.82 -0.99 -3.28
CA TYR A 54 -2.75 -1.10 -2.29
C TYR A 54 -2.96 -2.28 -1.34
N THR A 55 -4.19 -2.49 -0.87
CA THR A 55 -4.55 -3.63 0.00
C THR A 55 -4.27 -4.96 -0.68
N ILE A 56 -4.72 -5.12 -1.93
CA ILE A 56 -4.49 -6.34 -2.72
C ILE A 56 -2.99 -6.55 -2.92
N ALA A 57 -2.27 -5.52 -3.36
CA ALA A 57 -0.82 -5.60 -3.54
C ALA A 57 -0.12 -6.00 -2.23
N TRP A 58 -0.50 -5.42 -1.09
CA TRP A 58 0.11 -5.70 0.20
C TRP A 58 -0.19 -7.12 0.71
N LEU A 59 -1.38 -7.65 0.47
CA LEU A 59 -1.70 -9.05 0.78
C LEU A 59 -0.74 -10.01 0.05
N PHE A 60 -0.46 -9.75 -1.23
CA PHE A 60 0.50 -10.55 -1.99
C PHE A 60 1.97 -10.25 -1.62
N VAL A 61 2.27 -9.07 -1.07
CA VAL A 61 3.58 -8.77 -0.45
C VAL A 61 3.78 -9.62 0.81
N CYS A 62 2.72 -9.89 1.60
CA CYS A 62 2.81 -10.80 2.74
C CYS A 62 3.21 -12.23 2.32
N ASP A 63 2.76 -12.66 1.15
CA ASP A 63 3.16 -13.92 0.50
C ASP A 63 4.52 -13.83 -0.23
N MET A 64 5.25 -12.73 -0.07
CA MET A 64 6.57 -12.52 -0.65
C MET A 64 6.55 -12.65 -2.19
N LYS A 65 5.47 -12.22 -2.86
CA LYS A 65 5.36 -12.26 -4.33
C LYS A 65 6.08 -11.05 -4.95
N LYS A 66 7.04 -11.31 -5.85
CA LYS A 66 7.81 -10.27 -6.56
C LYS A 66 6.95 -9.28 -7.34
N TRP A 67 5.96 -9.77 -8.07
CA TRP A 67 5.10 -8.91 -8.89
C TRP A 67 4.33 -7.93 -8.02
N ALA A 68 3.88 -8.35 -6.83
CA ALA A 68 3.12 -7.52 -5.90
C ALA A 68 3.97 -6.40 -5.30
N ALA A 69 5.24 -6.67 -5.03
CA ALA A 69 6.19 -5.64 -4.62
C ALA A 69 6.35 -4.56 -5.71
N TYR A 70 6.50 -4.96 -6.98
CA TYR A 70 6.54 -4.01 -8.09
C TYR A 70 5.23 -3.24 -8.27
N THR A 71 4.08 -3.91 -8.11
CA THR A 71 2.77 -3.26 -8.15
C THR A 71 2.66 -2.20 -7.06
N TYR A 72 3.03 -2.52 -5.81
CA TYR A 72 2.96 -1.59 -4.68
C TYR A 72 3.88 -0.38 -4.88
N VAL A 73 5.13 -0.60 -5.30
CA VAL A 73 6.10 0.46 -5.64
C VAL A 73 5.57 1.32 -6.80
N GLY A 74 5.00 0.69 -7.83
CA GLY A 74 4.44 1.36 -8.99
C GLY A 74 3.25 2.25 -8.65
N LEU A 75 2.31 1.75 -7.84
CA LEU A 75 1.17 2.52 -7.32
C LEU A 75 1.65 3.73 -6.52
N THR A 76 2.62 3.54 -5.62
CA THR A 76 3.22 4.63 -4.82
C THR A 76 3.89 5.67 -5.70
N THR A 77 4.60 5.24 -6.74
CA THR A 77 5.27 6.13 -7.68
C THR A 77 4.28 6.93 -8.51
N LEU A 78 3.22 6.28 -9.02
CA LEU A 78 2.15 6.94 -9.76
C LEU A 78 1.45 7.99 -8.89
N ASN A 79 1.18 7.66 -7.63
CA ASN A 79 0.56 8.56 -6.68
C ASN A 79 1.45 9.78 -6.39
N LEU A 80 2.76 9.58 -6.22
CA LEU A 80 3.75 10.65 -6.07
C LEU A 80 3.76 11.58 -7.29
N ILE A 81 3.81 11.02 -8.50
CA ILE A 81 3.78 11.80 -9.74
C ILE A 81 2.49 12.63 -9.81
N LEU A 82 1.35 12.00 -9.54
CA LEU A 82 0.05 12.67 -9.58
C LEU A 82 -0.02 13.81 -8.56
N ARG A 83 0.46 13.59 -7.33
CA ARG A 83 0.49 14.60 -6.27
C ARG A 83 1.37 15.81 -6.62
N MET A 84 2.49 15.58 -7.31
CA MET A 84 3.38 16.64 -7.78
C MET A 84 2.83 17.37 -9.01
N ALA A 85 2.09 16.67 -9.87
CA ALA A 85 1.50 17.23 -11.09
C ALA A 85 0.23 18.06 -10.81
N LEU A 86 -0.55 17.68 -9.80
CA LEU A 86 -1.74 18.42 -9.39
C LEU A 86 -1.36 19.69 -8.63
N THR A 87 -1.88 20.82 -9.06
CA THR A 87 -1.63 22.15 -8.48
C THR A 87 -2.72 22.59 -7.50
N SER A 88 -3.94 22.07 -7.67
CA SER A 88 -5.07 22.31 -6.77
C SER A 88 -4.97 21.43 -5.53
N GLU A 89 -5.11 22.04 -4.34
CA GLU A 89 -5.16 21.31 -3.08
C GLU A 89 -6.39 20.40 -3.00
N MET A 90 -7.54 20.82 -3.55
CA MET A 90 -8.71 19.95 -3.60
C MET A 90 -8.44 18.72 -4.47
N ASP A 91 -7.82 18.89 -5.64
CA ASP A 91 -7.56 17.75 -6.53
C ASP A 91 -6.54 16.79 -5.90
N ARG A 92 -5.54 17.31 -5.17
CA ARG A 92 -4.63 16.47 -4.39
C ARG A 92 -5.41 15.63 -3.38
N VAL A 93 -6.32 16.24 -2.63
CA VAL A 93 -7.13 15.52 -1.65
C VAL A 93 -7.97 14.43 -2.33
N TYR A 94 -8.64 14.71 -3.44
CA TYR A 94 -9.54 13.74 -4.07
C TYR A 94 -8.86 12.62 -4.86
N PHE A 95 -7.70 12.90 -5.48
CA PHE A 95 -7.07 11.98 -6.43
C PHE A 95 -5.81 11.29 -5.92
N THR A 96 -5.24 11.73 -4.79
CA THR A 96 -4.03 11.13 -4.22
C THR A 96 -4.35 10.35 -2.95
N ASP A 97 -3.46 9.44 -2.55
CA ASP A 97 -3.71 8.60 -1.37
C ASP A 97 -3.58 9.43 -0.08
N VAL A 98 -4.48 9.18 0.86
CA VAL A 98 -4.47 9.78 2.19
C VAL A 98 -3.30 9.27 3.03
N ILE A 99 -2.83 8.04 2.79
CA ILE A 99 -1.73 7.40 3.55
C ILE A 99 -0.36 7.58 2.85
N PHE A 100 -0.28 8.48 1.87
CA PHE A 100 0.89 8.68 1.01
C PHE A 100 2.27 8.65 1.70
N PRO A 101 2.52 9.34 2.84
CA PRO A 101 3.81 9.25 3.52
C PRO A 101 4.14 7.85 4.04
N ALA A 102 3.13 7.12 4.50
CA ALA A 102 3.31 5.75 4.98
C ALA A 102 3.51 4.79 3.80
N ASP A 103 2.84 4.97 2.66
CA ASP A 103 3.06 4.15 1.46
C ASP A 103 4.50 4.27 0.92
N ILE A 104 5.10 5.47 1.04
CA ILE A 104 6.53 5.66 0.75
C ILE A 104 7.40 4.83 1.70
N LEU A 105 7.14 4.88 3.01
CA LEU A 105 7.89 4.10 3.99
C LEU A 105 7.71 2.59 3.76
N PHE A 106 6.48 2.17 3.49
CA PHE A 106 6.13 0.80 3.15
C PHE A 106 6.83 0.34 1.87
N THR A 107 6.95 1.22 0.86
CA THR A 107 7.74 0.96 -0.35
C THR A 107 9.22 0.73 -0.03
N PHE A 108 9.82 1.53 0.87
CA PHE A 108 11.20 1.28 1.33
C PHE A 108 11.34 -0.08 2.01
N PHE A 109 10.38 -0.48 2.86
CA PHE A 109 10.40 -1.80 3.47
C PHE A 109 10.24 -2.90 2.41
N VAL A 110 9.29 -2.78 1.49
CA VAL A 110 9.08 -3.73 0.40
C VAL A 110 10.37 -3.91 -0.40
N LEU A 111 11.04 -2.83 -0.82
CA LEU A 111 12.30 -2.88 -1.56
C LEU A 111 13.46 -3.46 -0.74
N PHE A 112 13.54 -3.16 0.55
CA PHE A 112 14.56 -3.73 1.43
C PHE A 112 14.42 -5.25 1.57
N TYR A 113 13.19 -5.75 1.69
CA TYR A 113 12.90 -7.18 1.73
C TYR A 113 12.84 -7.81 0.34
N TYR A 114 12.74 -7.02 -0.74
CA TYR A 114 12.74 -7.48 -2.14
C TYR A 114 14.02 -8.21 -2.52
N LYS A 115 15.19 -7.76 -2.03
CA LYS A 115 16.49 -8.41 -2.27
C LYS A 115 16.57 -9.85 -1.72
N LYS A 116 15.58 -10.28 -0.93
CA LYS A 116 15.41 -11.65 -0.40
C LYS A 116 14.51 -12.52 -1.27
N LEU A 117 13.86 -11.94 -2.29
CA LEU A 117 12.95 -12.65 -3.18
C LEU A 117 13.69 -13.36 -4.32
N ASP A 118 14.94 -12.97 -4.61
CA ASP A 118 15.85 -13.65 -5.54
C ASP A 118 16.51 -14.90 -4.92
#